data_AF-N9MSW2-F1
#
_entry.id   AF-N9MSW2-F1
#
_cell.length_a   1.000
_cell.length_b   1.000
_cell.length_c   1.000
_cell.angle_alpha   90.00
_cell.angle_beta   90.00
_cell.angle_gamma   90.00
#
_symmetry.space_group_name_H-M   'P 1'
#
loop_
_entity.id
_entity.type
_entity.pdbx_description
1 polymer ?
#
loop_
_entity_poly.entity_id
_entity_poly.type
_entity_poly.pdbx_seq_one_letter_code
_entity_poly.pdbx_strand_id
1 'polypeptide(L)'
;MRQQVQERINQRNYELEQAHVAQQHTSNMSSHDKSQYYLEHRQFNAFNAQGYDQQFNSIVKAKNRALISEKDYQKRIVKHNPVPLDQRNNQLKFSIPIGH
;
A
#
# COMPACT_ATOMS: atom_id res chain seq x y z
N MET A 1 30.24 -7.23 9.65
CA MET A 1 29.72 -5.84 9.72
C MET A 1 29.61 -5.17 8.35
N ARG A 2 30.68 -5.04 7.54
CA ARG A 2 30.60 -4.37 6.21
C ARG A 2 29.72 -5.10 5.18
N GLN A 3 29.76 -6.44 5.13
CA GLN A 3 28.98 -7.22 4.15
C GLN A 3 27.46 -7.10 4.37
N GLN A 4 26.97 -7.26 5.61
CA GLN A 4 25.54 -7.07 5.94
C GLN A 4 24.99 -5.67 5.64
N VAL A 5 25.83 -4.63 5.72
CA VAL A 5 25.41 -3.27 5.34
C VAL A 5 25.28 -3.17 3.82
N GLN A 6 26.25 -3.74 3.09
CA GLN A 6 26.21 -3.76 1.63
C GLN A 6 25.04 -4.57 1.08
N GLU A 7 24.73 -5.73 1.68
CA GLU A 7 23.59 -6.56 1.30
C GLU A 7 22.26 -5.82 1.52
N ARG A 8 22.11 -5.11 2.63
CA ARG A 8 20.93 -4.25 2.87
C ARG A 8 20.80 -3.13 1.85
N ILE A 9 21.91 -2.50 1.47
CA ILE A 9 21.91 -1.45 0.44
C ILE A 9 21.51 -2.03 -0.91
N ASN A 10 22.06 -3.18 -1.29
CA ASN A 10 21.74 -3.85 -2.55
C ASN A 10 20.27 -4.27 -2.60
N GLN A 11 19.75 -4.81 -1.50
CA GLN A 11 18.34 -5.17 -1.38
C GLN A 11 17.43 -3.95 -1.53
N ARG A 12 17.76 -2.85 -0.86
CA ARG A 12 17.01 -1.59 -0.99
C ARG A 12 17.05 -1.04 -2.41
N ASN A 13 18.20 -1.08 -3.08
CA ASN A 13 18.33 -0.61 -4.46
C ASN A 13 17.49 -1.46 -5.42
N TYR A 14 17.49 -2.78 -5.23
CA TYR A 14 16.65 -3.70 -5.99
C TYR A 14 15.15 -3.42 -5.78
N GLU A 15 14.72 -3.16 -4.56
CA GLU A 15 13.34 -2.78 -4.26
C GLU A 15 12.94 -1.44 -4.89
N LEU A 16 13.84 -0.46 -4.88
CA LEU A 16 13.62 0.85 -5.52
C LEU A 16 13.49 0.72 -7.04
N GLU A 17 14.34 -0.10 -7.66
CA GLU A 17 14.28 -0.36 -9.10
C GLU A 17 12.96 -1.05 -9.48
N GLN A 18 12.56 -2.06 -8.72
CA GLN A 18 11.29 -2.76 -8.92
C GLN A 18 10.08 -1.81 -8.77
N ALA A 19 10.11 -0.91 -7.78
CA ALA A 19 9.08 0.10 -7.61
C ALA A 19 9.04 1.09 -8.77
N HIS A 20 10.20 1.48 -9.31
CA HIS A 20 10.27 2.39 -10.45
C HIS A 20 9.70 1.74 -11.72
N VAL A 21 10.08 0.49 -12.01
CA VAL A 21 9.53 -0.29 -13.13
C VAL A 21 8.01 -0.41 -13.00
N ALA A 22 7.52 -0.74 -11.80
CA ALA A 22 6.09 -0.78 -11.49
C ALA A 22 5.38 0.51 -11.87
N GLN A 23 5.95 1.65 -11.48
CA GLN A 23 5.37 2.97 -11.76
C GLN A 23 5.36 3.27 -13.26
N GLN A 24 6.43 2.95 -13.98
CA GLN A 24 6.50 3.17 -15.43
C GLN A 24 5.42 2.39 -16.19
N HIS A 25 5.22 1.11 -15.85
CA HIS A 25 4.20 0.28 -16.49
C HIS A 25 2.77 0.70 -16.12
N THR A 26 2.57 1.28 -14.93
CA THR A 26 1.23 1.56 -14.40
C THR A 26 0.82 3.03 -14.44
N SER A 27 1.69 3.94 -14.91
CA SER A 27 1.43 5.40 -14.89
C SER A 27 0.18 5.80 -15.69
N ASN A 28 -0.10 5.11 -16.80
CA ASN A 28 -1.25 5.39 -17.67
C ASN A 28 -2.41 4.41 -17.46
N MET A 29 -2.32 3.51 -16.49
CA MET A 29 -3.35 2.51 -16.23
C MET A 29 -4.49 3.07 -15.37
N SER A 30 -5.70 2.54 -15.56
CA SER A 30 -6.79 2.72 -14.60
C SER A 30 -6.38 2.22 -13.23
N SER A 31 -6.99 2.75 -12.16
CA SER A 31 -6.79 2.22 -10.80
C SER A 31 -7.05 0.72 -10.72
N HIS A 32 -8.04 0.22 -11.47
CA HIS A 32 -8.35 -1.20 -11.55
C HIS A 32 -7.21 -2.00 -12.20
N ASP A 33 -6.78 -1.59 -13.38
CA ASP A 33 -5.76 -2.33 -14.16
C ASP A 33 -4.41 -2.29 -13.45
N LYS A 34 -4.10 -1.16 -12.81
CA LYS A 34 -2.94 -1.01 -11.94
C LYS A 34 -2.98 -1.97 -10.74
N SER A 35 -4.14 -2.17 -10.14
CA SER A 35 -4.32 -3.18 -9.08
C SER A 35 -4.09 -4.60 -9.59
N GLN A 36 -4.60 -4.95 -10.78
CA GLN A 36 -4.36 -6.26 -11.40
C GLN A 36 -2.87 -6.46 -11.67
N TYR A 37 -2.21 -5.48 -12.28
CA TYR A 37 -0.79 -5.51 -12.55
C TYR A 37 0.04 -5.80 -11.29
N TYR A 38 -0.26 -5.12 -10.17
CA TYR A 38 0.45 -5.35 -8.91
C TYR A 38 0.22 -6.74 -8.33
N LEU A 39 -0.97 -7.31 -8.48
CA LEU A 39 -1.26 -8.67 -8.02
C LEU A 39 -0.53 -9.71 -8.88
N GLU A 40 -0.54 -9.54 -10.20
CA GLU A 40 0.14 -10.42 -11.16
C GLU A 40 1.66 -10.44 -10.93
N HIS A 41 2.26 -9.27 -10.67
CA HIS A 41 3.69 -9.12 -10.46
C HIS A 41 4.10 -9.24 -8.98
N ARG A 42 3.18 -9.65 -8.10
CA ARG A 42 3.40 -9.83 -6.65
C ARG A 42 3.96 -8.59 -5.95
N GLN A 43 3.63 -7.41 -6.46
CA GLN A 43 4.04 -6.11 -5.91
C GLN A 43 3.08 -5.68 -4.79
N PHE A 44 2.99 -6.51 -3.74
CA PHE A 44 2.02 -6.33 -2.66
C PHE A 44 2.21 -5.02 -1.89
N ASN A 45 3.45 -4.51 -1.78
CA ASN A 45 3.71 -3.22 -1.15
C ASN A 45 3.07 -2.07 -1.95
N ALA A 46 3.22 -2.08 -3.28
CA ALA A 46 2.61 -1.08 -4.15
C ALA A 46 1.08 -1.21 -4.19
N PHE A 47 0.56 -2.44 -4.23
CA PHE A 47 -0.88 -2.72 -4.13
C PHE A 47 -1.49 -2.17 -2.84
N ASN A 48 -0.86 -2.45 -1.70
CA ASN A 48 -1.31 -1.96 -0.40
C ASN A 48 -1.25 -0.43 -0.33
N ALA A 49 -0.14 0.18 -0.77
CA ALA A 49 0.02 1.64 -0.79
C ALA A 49 -1.11 2.32 -1.60
N GLN A 50 -1.43 1.79 -2.78
CA GLN A 50 -2.56 2.28 -3.56
C GLN A 50 -3.89 2.16 -2.80
N GLY A 51 -4.14 1.02 -2.16
CA GLY A 51 -5.35 0.81 -1.36
C GLY A 51 -5.47 1.81 -0.20
N TYR A 52 -4.35 2.13 0.46
CA TYR A 52 -4.30 3.18 1.48
C TYR A 52 -4.62 4.56 0.88
N ASP A 53 -3.98 4.96 -0.21
CA ASP A 53 -4.26 6.26 -0.85
C ASP A 53 -5.73 6.40 -1.27
N GLN A 54 -6.33 5.32 -1.81
CA GLN A 54 -7.74 5.32 -2.18
C GLN A 54 -8.67 5.51 -0.97
N GLN A 55 -8.41 4.81 0.14
CA GLN A 55 -9.19 4.94 1.37
C GLN A 55 -9.06 6.34 1.98
N PHE A 56 -7.83 6.86 2.06
CA PHE A 56 -7.58 8.23 2.53
C PHE A 56 -8.33 9.26 1.69
N ASN A 57 -8.22 9.17 0.36
CA ASN A 57 -8.91 10.07 -0.56
C ASN A 57 -10.44 9.99 -0.39
N SER A 58 -10.99 8.81 -0.11
CA SER A 58 -12.42 8.66 0.20
C SER A 58 -12.81 9.39 1.50
N ILE A 59 -11.99 9.30 2.54
CA ILE A 59 -12.22 9.99 3.82
C ILE A 59 -12.18 11.52 3.61
N VAL A 60 -11.19 12.01 2.87
CA VAL A 60 -11.05 13.44 2.54
C VAL A 60 -12.24 13.93 1.72
N LYS A 61 -12.68 13.17 0.70
CA LYS A 61 -13.87 13.49 -0.09
C LYS A 61 -15.14 13.55 0.76
N ALA A 62 -15.32 12.62 1.71
CA ALA A 62 -16.46 12.62 2.61
C ALA A 62 -16.49 13.86 3.51
N LYS A 63 -15.32 14.27 4.05
CA LYS A 63 -15.19 15.52 4.80
C LYS A 63 -15.54 16.73 3.95
N ASN A 64 -14.97 16.83 2.75
CA ASN A 64 -15.20 17.98 1.85
C ASN A 64 -16.66 18.10 1.39
N ARG A 65 -17.41 16.99 1.37
CA ARG A 65 -18.84 16.96 1.10
C ARG A 65 -19.71 17.14 2.35
N ALA A 66 -19.12 17.43 3.51
CA ALA A 66 -19.78 17.51 4.81
C ALA A 66 -20.59 16.24 5.19
N LEU A 67 -20.25 15.08 4.62
CA LEU A 67 -20.90 13.79 4.92
C LEU A 67 -20.45 13.20 6.26
N ILE A 68 -19.35 13.71 6.81
CA ILE A 68 -18.81 13.33 8.12
C ILE A 68 -18.43 14.59 8.89
N SER A 69 -18.55 14.53 10.22
CA SER A 69 -18.11 15.61 11.09
C SER A 69 -16.57 15.70 11.13
N GLU A 70 -16.03 16.85 11.54
CA GLU A 70 -14.59 17.00 11.78
C GLU A 70 -14.09 15.97 12.80
N LYS A 71 -14.86 15.70 13.86
CA LYS A 71 -14.53 14.68 14.86
C LYS A 71 -14.44 13.28 14.26
N ASP A 72 -15.35 12.94 13.35
CA ASP A 72 -15.33 11.63 12.65
C ASP A 72 -14.19 11.54 11.64
N TYR A 73 -13.88 12.63 10.94
CA TYR A 73 -12.71 12.72 10.08
C TYR A 73 -11.42 12.43 10.88
N GLN A 74 -11.21 13.13 12.00
CA GLN A 74 -10.04 12.96 12.87
C GLN A 74 -9.89 11.52 13.35
N LYS A 75 -10.99 10.87 13.77
CA LYS A 75 -10.98 9.44 14.15
C LYS A 75 -10.58 8.52 12.99
N ARG A 76 -11.04 8.82 11.77
CA ARG A 76 -10.79 7.98 10.58
C ARG A 76 -9.36 8.13 10.07
N ILE A 77 -8.79 9.33 10.06
CA ILE A 77 -7.39 9.54 9.63
C ILE A 77 -6.38 8.95 10.61
N VAL A 78 -6.64 9.01 11.93
CA VAL A 78 -5.75 8.38 12.93
C VAL A 78 -5.71 6.87 12.77
N LYS A 79 -6.84 6.23 12.44
CA LYS A 79 -6.89 4.79 12.13
C LYS A 79 -6.22 4.43 10.79
N HIS A 80 -6.12 5.39 9.89
CA HIS A 80 -5.50 5.23 8.57
C HIS A 80 -3.97 5.39 8.62
N ASN A 81 -3.37 5.64 9.79
CA ASN A 81 -1.93 5.85 9.89
C ASN A 81 -1.17 4.59 9.42
N PRO A 82 -0.36 4.66 8.36
CA PRO A 82 0.42 3.51 7.90
C PRO A 82 1.51 3.25 8.93
N VAL A 83 1.39 2.16 9.68
CA VAL A 83 2.49 1.64 10.49
C VAL A 83 3.70 1.45 9.54
N PRO A 84 4.90 1.93 9.90
CA PRO A 84 6.08 1.86 9.03
C PRO A 84 6.37 0.42 8.58
N LEU A 85 6.89 0.31 7.34
CA LEU A 85 7.17 -0.93 6.60
C LEU A 85 7.96 -2.00 7.38
N ASP A 86 8.62 -1.64 8.48
CA ASP A 86 9.47 -2.54 9.28
C ASP A 86 8.69 -3.64 10.03
N GLN A 87 7.37 -3.49 10.20
CA GLN A 87 6.59 -4.37 11.10
C GLN A 87 5.78 -5.48 10.40
N ARG A 88 5.84 -5.60 9.06
CA ARG A 88 4.99 -6.52 8.28
C ARG A 88 5.66 -7.82 7.78
N ASN A 89 6.72 -8.28 8.46
CA ASN A 89 7.29 -9.61 8.18
C ASN A 89 6.33 -10.78 8.51
N ASN A 90 5.23 -10.52 9.24
CA ASN A 90 4.21 -11.53 9.54
C ASN A 90 2.82 -11.04 9.11
N GLN A 91 2.34 -11.48 7.95
CA GLN A 91 0.96 -11.96 7.70
C GLN A 91 0.56 -11.88 6.23
N LEU A 92 0.59 -13.03 5.55
CA LEU A 92 -0.43 -13.41 4.58
C LEU A 92 -0.81 -14.87 4.84
N LYS A 93 -1.43 -15.14 6.01
CA LYS A 93 -2.28 -16.32 6.15
C LYS A 93 -3.65 -15.93 5.59
N PHE A 94 -3.90 -16.30 4.34
CA PHE A 94 -5.24 -16.28 3.77
C PHE A 94 -6.10 -17.32 4.50
N SER A 95 -6.74 -16.92 5.59
CA SER A 95 -7.84 -17.69 6.17
C SER A 95 -9.10 -17.36 5.38
N ILE A 96 -9.30 -18.04 4.24
CA ILE A 96 -10.60 -18.04 3.57
C ILE A 96 -11.52 -18.93 4.42
N PRO A 97 -12.61 -18.42 5.01
CA PRO A 97 -13.56 -19.28 5.70
C PRO A 97 -14.28 -20.13 4.65
N ILE A 98 -14.05 -21.44 4.69
CA ILE A 98 -14.88 -22.41 3.97
C ILE A 98 -16.17 -22.51 4.79
N GLY A 99 -17.26 -21.95 4.27
CA GLY A 99 -18.58 -22.14 4.84
C GLY A 99 -18.98 -23.61 4.76
N HIS A 100 -19.49 -24.14 5.87
CA HIS A 100 -20.19 -25.42 5.96
C HIS A 100 -21.70 -25.17 5.95
#